data_AF-A0A2I1H8D5-F1
#
_entry.id   AF-A0A2I1H8D5-F1
#
_cell.length_a   1.000
_cell.length_b   1.000
_cell.length_c   1.000
_cell.angle_alpha   90.00
_cell.angle_beta   90.00
_cell.angle_gamma   90.00
#
_symmetry.space_group_name_H-M   'P 1'
#
loop_
_entity.id
_entity.type
_entity.pdbx_description
1 polymer ?
#
loop_
_entity_poly.entity_id
_entity_poly.type
_entity_poly.pdbx_seq_one_letter_code
_entity_poly.pdbx_strand_id
1 'polypeptide(L)' 'EDVQGGIIPYKNWKEQILYKIVGWPSDVEFKDYANLKSDERSKVLESLDNIKFGFQ' A
#
# COMPACT_ATOMS: atom_id res chain seq x y z
N GLU A 1 -3.73 17.99 -15.73
CA GLU A 1 -4.63 16.87 -15.47
C GLU A 1 -4.66 16.63 -13.98
N ASP A 2 -5.83 16.79 -13.34
CA ASP A 2 -6.03 16.33 -11.98
C ASP A 2 -5.85 14.82 -11.97
N VAL A 3 -4.77 14.35 -11.34
CA VAL A 3 -4.58 12.92 -11.09
C VAL A 3 -5.70 12.53 -10.15
N GLN A 4 -6.77 11.95 -10.70
CA GLN A 4 -7.89 11.43 -9.93
C GLN A 4 -7.34 10.28 -9.09
N GLY A 5 -6.92 10.59 -7.86
CA GLY A 5 -6.30 9.64 -6.94
C GLY A 5 -7.28 8.52 -6.66
N GLY A 6 -7.05 7.35 -7.26
CA GLY A 6 -7.85 6.16 -6.99
C GLY A 6 -7.78 5.84 -5.50
N ILE A 7 -8.94 5.66 -4.87
CA ILE A 7 -8.98 5.16 -3.49
C ILE A 7 -8.48 3.72 -3.52
N ILE A 8 -7.34 3.47 -2.88
CA ILE A 8 -6.81 2.12 -2.73
C ILE A 8 -7.75 1.35 -1.79
N PRO A 9 -8.37 0.25 -2.26
CA PRO A 9 -9.30 -0.52 -1.44
C PRO A 9 -8.53 -1.43 -0.47
N TYR A 10 -8.05 -0.85 0.65
CA TYR A 10 -7.38 -1.62 1.71
C TYR A 10 -8.25 -2.75 2.28
N LYS A 11 -9.56 -2.52 2.37
CA LYS A 11 -10.51 -3.43 3.03
C LYS A 11 -10.70 -4.76 2.29
N ASN A 12 -10.61 -4.73 0.96
CA ASN A 12 -10.74 -5.90 0.09
C ASN A 12 -9.45 -6.20 -0.65
N TRP A 13 -8.30 -5.74 -0.12
CA TRP A 13 -7.02 -5.91 -0.78
C TRP A 13 -6.67 -7.39 -1.02
N LYS A 14 -7.07 -8.28 -0.11
CA LYS A 14 -6.87 -9.74 -0.26
C LYS A 14 -7.74 -10.36 -1.35
N GLU A 15 -8.82 -9.69 -1.77
CA GLU A 15 -9.77 -10.18 -2.77
C GLU A 15 -9.60 -9.50 -4.14
N GLN A 16 -8.91 -8.36 -4.20
CA GLN A 16 -8.73 -7.60 -5.44
C GLN A 16 -7.63 -8.22 -6.32
N ILE A 17 -7.90 -8.31 -7.64
CA ILE A 17 -7.01 -8.91 -8.65
C ILE A 17 -6.44 -7.90 -9.66
N LEU A 18 -6.78 -6.62 -9.49
CA LEU A 18 -6.54 -5.58 -10.48
C LEU A 18 -5.18 -4.91 -10.30
N TYR A 19 -4.73 -4.80 -9.05
CA TYR A 19 -3.55 -4.04 -8.68
C TYR A 19 -2.52 -4.94 -8.02
N LYS A 20 -1.26 -4.75 -8.39
CA LYS A 20 -0.09 -5.26 -7.66
C LYS A 20 0.58 -4.11 -6.92
N ILE A 21 1.10 -4.39 -5.73
CA ILE A 21 2.01 -3.47 -5.04
C ILE A 21 3.42 -3.98 -5.19
N VAL A 22 4.31 -3.09 -5.58
CA VAL A 22 5.75 -3.31 -5.62
C VAL A 22 6.39 -2.43 -4.56
N GLY A 23 7.42 -2.92 -3.88
CA GLY A 23 8.17 -2.14 -2.89
C GLY A 23 7.52 -1.99 -1.52
N TRP A 24 6.39 -2.70 -1.27
CA TRP A 24 5.84 -2.79 0.08
C TRP A 24 6.76 -3.62 0.99
N PRO A 25 6.97 -3.23 2.26
CA PRO A 25 7.79 -4.00 3.18
C PRO A 25 7.23 -5.41 3.38
N SER A 26 8.03 -6.44 3.13
CA SER A 26 7.59 -7.85 3.21
C SER A 26 7.21 -8.30 4.63
N ASP A 27 7.72 -7.60 5.65
CA ASP A 27 7.47 -7.86 7.08
C ASP A 27 6.25 -7.10 7.63
N VAL A 28 5.56 -6.31 6.79
CA VAL A 28 4.42 -5.49 7.18
C VAL A 28 3.17 -5.94 6.44
N GLU A 29 2.09 -6.26 7.16
CA GLU A 29 0.82 -6.59 6.51
C GLU A 29 0.28 -5.36 5.75
N PHE A 30 -0.12 -5.56 4.48
CA PHE A 30 -0.77 -4.51 3.73
C PHE A 30 -2.19 -4.26 4.26
N LYS A 31 -2.35 -3.17 5.00
CA LYS A 31 -3.61 -2.69 5.59
C LYS A 31 -3.60 -1.17 5.65
N ASP A 32 -4.73 -0.60 6.05
CA ASP A 32 -4.86 0.84 6.22
C ASP A 32 -3.74 1.38 7.14
N TYR A 33 -3.13 2.50 6.73
CA TYR A 33 -1.98 3.06 7.44
C TYR A 33 -2.31 3.44 8.89
N ALA A 34 -3.55 3.84 9.17
CA ALA A 34 -4.01 4.12 10.53
C ALA A 34 -4.02 2.87 11.42
N ASN A 35 -4.14 1.67 10.83
CA ASN A 35 -4.15 0.39 11.55
C ASN A 35 -2.75 -0.25 11.70
N LEU A 36 -1.70 0.38 11.17
CA LEU A 36 -0.32 -0.05 11.39
C LEU A 36 0.20 0.41 12.75
N LYS A 37 1.04 -0.43 13.38
CA LYS A 37 1.82 -0.07 14.58
C LYS A 37 2.87 0.98 14.23
N SER A 38 3.39 1.68 15.23
CA SER A 38 4.40 2.73 15.01
C SER A 38 5.66 2.22 14.29
N ASP A 39 6.14 1.02 14.60
CA ASP A 39 7.28 0.39 13.92
C ASP A 39 6.97 0.07 12.45
N GLU A 40 5.81 -0.53 12.20
CA GLU A 40 5.34 -0.85 10.85
C GLU A 40 5.20 0.42 9.99
N ARG A 41 4.69 1.51 10.59
CA ARG A 41 4.57 2.81 9.93
C ARG A 41 5.92 3.37 9.50
N SER A 42 6.93 3.31 10.37
CA SER A 42 8.29 3.75 10.02
C SER A 42 8.84 2.98 8.83
N LYS A 43 8.70 1.64 8.82
CA LYS A 43 9.14 0.81 7.68
C LYS A 43 8.43 1.16 6.37
N VAL A 44 7.13 1.43 6.44
CA VAL A 44 6.33 1.87 5.29
C VAL A 44 6.78 3.26 4.82
N LEU A 45 7.05 4.20 5.74
CA LEU A 45 7.58 5.53 5.42
C LEU A 45 8.95 5.47 4.75
N GLU A 46 9.86 4.64 5.24
CA GLU A 46 11.18 4.42 4.63
C GLU A 46 11.07 3.82 3.22
N SER A 47 10.02 3.05 2.97
CA SER A 47 9.77 2.42 1.67
C SER A 47 8.86 3.24 0.75
N LEU A 48 8.37 4.42 1.16
CA LEU A 48 7.40 5.22 0.40
C LEU A 48 7.82 5.49 -1.05
N ASP A 49 9.09 5.82 -1.27
CA ASP A 49 9.63 6.11 -2.60
C ASP A 49 9.63 4.87 -3.52
N ASN A 50 9.73 3.69 -2.91
CA ASN A 50 9.74 2.40 -3.60
C ASN A 50 8.33 1.82 -3.79
N ILE A 51 7.35 2.23 -2.97
CA ILE A 51 5.98 1.73 -3.04
C ILE A 51 5.30 2.22 -4.32
N LYS A 52 4.93 1.29 -5.19
CA LYS A 52 4.25 1.56 -6.45
C LYS A 52 3.06 0.63 -6.63
N PHE A 53 1.94 1.22 -7.03
CA PHE A 53 0.75 0.50 -7.44
C PHE A 53 0.78 0.36 -8.96
N GLY A 54 0.75 -0.87 -9.45
CA GLY A 54 0.65 -1.17 -10.88
C GLY A 54 -0.59 -2.00 -11.15
N PHE A 55 -1.08 -1.98 -12.39
CA PHE A 55 -2.05 -2.97 -12.84
C PHE A 55 -1.37 -4.34 -12.95
N GLN A 56 -2.09 -5.40 -12.59
CA GLN A 56 -1.63 -6.77 -12.74
C GLN A 56 -1.64 -7.22 -14.19
#